data_AF-A0A9D0Z3Y0-F1
#
_entry.id   AF-A0A9D0Z3Y0-F1
#
_cell.length_a   1.000
_cell.length_b   1.000
_cell.length_c   1.000
_cell.angle_alpha   90.00
_cell.angle_beta   90.00
_cell.angle_gamma   90.00
#
_symmetry.space_group_name_H-M   'P 1'
#
loop_
_entity.id
_entity.type
_entity.pdbx_description
1 polymer ?
#
loop_
_entity_poly.entity_id
_entity_poly.type
_entity_poly.pdbx_seq_one_letter_code
_entity_poly.pdbx_strand_id
1 'polypeptide(L)' 'MEQWRKDARREAVITDLEALVPKEHLLRKIEKVMDYEWLYERLEPYYCHDNGRPGTDPVVLIKMVLI' A
#
# COMPACT_ATOMS: atom_id res chain seq x y z
N MET A 1 -35.76 22.06 7.36
CA MET A 1 -34.64 21.80 8.27
C MET A 1 -33.49 21.23 7.45
N GLU A 2 -32.80 22.08 6.70
CA GLU A 2 -31.64 21.69 5.90
C GLU A 2 -30.38 22.05 6.68
N GLN A 3 -29.84 21.06 7.39
CA GLN A 3 -28.55 21.17 8.04
C GLN A 3 -27.50 21.24 6.92
N TRP A 4 -26.94 22.43 6.71
CA TRP A 4 -25.85 22.69 5.78
C TRP A 4 -24.76 21.61 5.89
N ARG A 5 -24.36 21.03 4.75
CA ARG A 5 -23.12 20.24 4.63
C ARG A 5 -21.97 21.11 5.11
N LYS A 6 -21.51 20.90 6.34
CA LYS A 6 -20.29 21.51 6.85
C LYS A 6 -19.16 21.13 5.90
N ASP A 7 -18.47 22.16 5.42
CA ASP A 7 -17.44 22.05 4.40
C ASP A 7 -16.15 21.53 5.06
N ALA A 8 -16.02 20.20 5.16
CA ALA A 8 -14.93 19.51 5.89
C ALA A 8 -13.52 19.74 5.29
N ARG A 9 -13.39 20.55 4.24
CA ARG A 9 -12.15 20.81 3.49
C ARG A 9 -11.03 21.44 4.33
N ARG A 10 -11.32 21.96 5.53
CA ARG A 10 -10.35 22.61 6.44
C ARG A 10 -10.16 21.89 7.77
N GLU A 11 -10.79 20.73 7.97
CA GLU A 11 -10.64 19.97 9.20
C GLU A 11 -9.42 19.04 9.10
N ALA A 12 -8.45 19.22 9.99
CA ALA A 12 -7.33 18.30 10.11
C ALA A 12 -7.82 16.98 10.75
N VAL A 13 -7.74 15.88 10.00
CA VAL A 13 -8.09 14.55 10.48
C VAL A 13 -6.81 13.80 10.83
N ILE A 14 -6.64 13.48 12.11
CA ILE A 14 -5.60 12.57 12.57
C ILE A 14 -6.22 11.17 12.60
N THR A 15 -5.75 10.29 11.72
CA THR A 15 -6.25 8.92 11.62
C THR A 15 -5.11 7.95 11.42
N ASP A 16 -5.34 6.70 11.82
CA ASP A 16 -4.42 5.59 11.58
C ASP A 16 -4.65 5.06 10.17
N LEU A 17 -3.61 5.06 9.33
CA LEU A 17 -3.66 4.56 7.96
C LEU A 17 -4.07 3.08 7.91
N GLU A 18 -3.64 2.27 8.89
CA GLU A 18 -4.03 0.87 8.98
C GLU A 18 -5.53 0.73 9.28
N ALA A 19 -6.06 1.58 10.17
CA ALA A 19 -7.49 1.58 10.50
C ALA A 19 -8.38 1.96 9.31
N LEU A 20 -7.85 2.64 8.29
CA LEU A 20 -8.58 2.95 7.05
C LEU A 20 -8.75 1.73 6.13
N VAL A 21 -7.92 0.70 6.28
CA VAL A 21 -8.01 -0.52 5.47
C VAL A 21 -8.92 -1.54 6.16
N PRO A 22 -10.03 -1.98 5.53
CA PRO A 22 -10.97 -2.92 6.14
C PRO A 22 -10.30 -4.18 6.71
N LYS A 23 -10.73 -4.64 7.87
CA LYS A 23 -10.14 -5.83 8.53
C LYS A 23 -10.23 -7.10 7.68
N GLU A 24 -11.32 -7.24 6.93
CA GLU A 24 -11.59 -8.39 6.05
C GLU A 24 -11.01 -8.22 4.64
N HIS A 25 -10.22 -7.17 4.39
CA HIS A 25 -9.64 -6.90 3.08
C HIS A 25 -8.76 -8.06 2.59
N LEU A 26 -8.88 -8.40 1.31
CA LEU A 26 -8.17 -9.53 0.70
C LEU A 26 -6.66 -9.44 0.90
N LEU A 27 -6.06 -8.26 0.68
CA LEU A 27 -4.63 -8.03 0.88
C LEU A 27 -4.16 -8.39 2.30
N ARG A 28 -4.97 -8.13 3.35
CA ARG A 28 -4.60 -8.51 4.73
C ARG A 28 -4.56 -10.02 4.93
N LYS A 29 -5.33 -10.78 4.15
CA LYS A 29 -5.32 -12.25 4.19
C LYS A 29 -4.13 -12.80 3.42
N ILE A 30 -3.84 -12.21 2.25
CA ILE A 30 -2.67 -12.56 1.44
C ILE A 30 -1.37 -12.27 2.19
N GLU A 31 -1.24 -11.09 2.79
CA GLU A 31 -0.03 -10.66 3.50
C GLU A 31 0.29 -11.52 4.73
N LYS A 32 -0.69 -12.21 5.31
CA LYS A 32 -0.47 -13.16 6.42
C LYS A 32 0.15 -14.49 5.99
N VAL A 33 0.02 -14.86 4.72
CA VAL A 33 0.44 -16.18 4.20
C VAL A 33 1.51 -16.09 3.11
N MET A 34 1.72 -14.90 2.56
CA MET A 34 2.66 -14.65 1.48
C MET A 34 4.03 -14.32 2.03
N ASP A 35 5.01 -15.14 1.68
CA ASP A 35 6.42 -14.80 1.78
C ASP A 35 6.83 -14.00 0.53
N TYR A 36 7.43 -12.83 0.72
CA TYR A 36 7.88 -11.98 -0.38
C TYR A 36 9.39 -12.09 -0.64
N GLU A 37 10.15 -12.84 0.19
CA GLU A 37 11.60 -12.98 -0.01
C GLU A 37 11.92 -13.58 -1.38
N TRP A 38 11.16 -14.60 -1.82
CA TRP A 38 11.34 -15.19 -3.15
C TRP A 38 11.21 -14.18 -4.28
N LEU A 39 10.36 -13.15 -4.12
CA LEU A 39 10.13 -12.13 -5.14
C LEU A 39 11.37 -11.25 -5.29
N TYR A 40 11.95 -10.84 -4.16
CA TYR A 40 13.19 -10.06 -4.16
C TYR A 40 14.33 -10.89 -4.73
N GLU A 41 14.52 -12.15 -4.31
CA GLU A 41 15.55 -13.05 -4.86
C GLU A 41 15.42 -13.21 -6.38
N ARG A 42 14.18 -13.35 -6.87
CA ARG A 42 13.91 -13.52 -8.31
C ARG A 42 14.21 -12.27 -9.12
N LEU A 43 13.99 -11.09 -8.52
CA LEU A 43 14.09 -9.81 -9.18
C LEU A 43 15.46 -9.16 -9.05
N GLU A 44 16.23 -9.50 -8.02
CA GLU A 44 17.57 -8.99 -7.71
C GLU A 44 18.45 -8.82 -8.95
N PRO A 45 18.58 -9.81 -9.87
CA PRO A 45 19.49 -9.67 -11.01
C PRO A 45 19.07 -8.63 -12.05
N TYR A 46 17.81 -8.16 -12.01
CA TYR A 46 17.27 -7.19 -12.97
C TYR A 46 17.29 -5.75 -12.43
N TYR A 47 17.61 -5.55 -11.16
CA TYR A 47 17.73 -4.23 -10.56
C TYR A 47 19.20 -3.83 -10.46
N CYS A 48 19.47 -2.55 -10.70
CA CYS A 48 20.80 -1.99 -10.45
C CYS A 48 20.85 -1.54 -8.98
N HIS A 49 21.85 -2.02 -8.23
CA HIS A 49 22.00 -1.76 -6.80
C HIS A 49 22.70 -0.43 -6.51
N ASP A 50 23.46 0.05 -7.47
CA ASP A 50 24.57 0.96 -7.27
C ASP A 50 24.50 2.20 -8.17
N ASN A 51 23.67 2.19 -9.22
CA ASN A 51 23.51 3.33 -10.12
C ASN A 51 22.05 3.60 -10.48
N GLY A 52 21.66 4.88 -10.47
CA GLY A 52 20.36 5.34 -10.93
C GLY A 52 19.34 5.60 -9.82
N ARG A 53 18.09 5.82 -10.23
CA ARG A 53 16.98 6.08 -9.30
C ARG A 53 16.46 4.74 -8.76
N PRO A 54 16.28 4.58 -7.44
CA PRO A 54 15.67 3.39 -6.87
C PRO A 54 14.31 3.12 -7.52
N GLY A 55 14.11 1.88 -7.97
CA GLY A 55 12.82 1.43 -8.49
C GLY A 55 11.75 1.42 -7.40
N THR A 56 10.49 1.44 -7.81
CA THR A 56 9.37 1.19 -6.88
C THR A 56 9.48 -0.24 -6.34
N ASP A 57 9.19 -0.41 -5.05
CA ASP A 57 9.19 -1.73 -4.40
C ASP A 57 8.27 -2.71 -5.17
N PRO A 58 8.79 -3.86 -5.62
CA PRO A 58 8.01 -4.82 -6.39
C PRO A 58 6.80 -5.36 -5.61
N VAL A 59 6.86 -5.43 -4.28
CA VAL A 59 5.72 -5.85 -3.44
C VAL A 59 4.58 -4.85 -3.55
N VAL A 60 4.90 -3.56 -3.57
CA VAL A 60 3.90 -2.49 -3.74
C VAL A 60 3.20 -2.61 -5.09
N LEU A 61 3.96 -2.87 -6.17
CA LEU A 61 3.39 -3.07 -7.50
C LEU A 61 2.43 -4.26 -7.56
N ILE A 62 2.79 -5.39 -6.95
CA ILE A 62 1.90 -6.56 -6.86
C ILE A 62 0.64 -6.22 -6.05
N LYS A 63 0.79 -5.59 -4.89
CA LYS A 63 -0.34 -5.18 -4.06
C LYS A 63 -1.29 -4.25 -4.81
N MET A 64 -0.78 -3.34 -5.63
CA MET A 64 -1.60 -2.43 -6.46
C MET A 64 -2.44 -3.18 -7.51
N VAL A 65 -1.93 -4.27 -8.09
CA VAL A 65 -2.68 -5.08 -9.08
C VAL A 65 -3.81 -5.90 -8.44
N LEU A 66 -3.69 -6.19 -7.15
CA LEU A 66 -4.64 -7.03 -6.40
C LEU A 66 -5.79 -6.24 -5.75
N ILE A 67 -5.88 -4.92 -6.00
CA ILE A 67 -6.90 -3.99 -5.46
C ILE A 67 -7.98 -3.74 -6.50
#